data_AF-A0A2W4QID0-F1
#
_entry.id   AF-A0A2W4QID0-F1
#
_cell.length_a   1.000
_cell.length_b   1.000
_cell.length_c   1.000
_cell.angle_alpha   90.00
_cell.angle_beta   90.00
_cell.angle_gamma   90.00
#
_symmetry.space_group_name_H-M   'P 1'
#
loop_
_entity.id
_entity.type
_entity.pdbx_description
1 polymer ?
#
loop_
_entity_poly.entity_id
_entity_poly.type
_entity_poly.pdbx_seq_one_letter_code
_entity_poly.pdbx_strand_id
1 'polypeptide(L)'
;MRMGGAEVNSIADLVAVMDAHLARFDRDGDHRAAFLRVYRRMTQAVRERLRSPFFLDPAWVERVAVRFGWYYFDALERFERGGQPPP
;
A
#
# COMPACT_ATOMS: atom_id res chain seq x y z
N MET A 1 9.25 -4.55 6.33
CA MET A 1 8.28 -5.61 5.91
C MET A 1 8.41 -5.76 4.41
N ARG A 2 8.47 -6.98 3.87
CA ARG A 2 8.63 -7.16 2.43
C ARG A 2 7.28 -7.08 1.70
N MET A 3 7.18 -6.25 0.66
CA MET A 3 5.99 -6.07 -0.18
C MET A 3 6.42 -5.82 -1.62
N GLY A 4 5.86 -6.54 -2.59
CA GLY A 4 6.24 -6.36 -4.00
C GLY A 4 7.74 -6.54 -4.26
N GLY A 5 8.43 -7.34 -3.44
CA GLY A 5 9.88 -7.55 -3.51
C GLY A 5 10.76 -6.49 -2.84
N ALA A 6 10.21 -5.42 -2.26
CA ALA A 6 10.95 -4.35 -1.58
C ALA A 6 10.76 -4.39 -0.06
N GLU A 7 11.75 -3.91 0.70
CA GLU A 7 11.56 -3.62 2.13
C GLU A 7 10.80 -2.30 2.30
N VAL A 8 9.73 -2.35 3.09
CA VAL A 8 8.82 -1.24 3.36
C VAL A 8 8.79 -0.99 4.85
N ASN A 9 9.19 0.21 5.27
CA ASN A 9 9.24 0.64 6.67
C ASN A 9 8.54 1.98 6.93
N SER A 10 8.11 2.68 5.87
CA SER A 10 7.41 3.97 5.94
C SER A 10 6.23 4.04 4.96
N ILE A 11 5.37 5.04 5.11
CA ILE A 11 4.32 5.31 4.11
C ILE A 11 4.94 5.72 2.77
N ALA A 12 6.12 6.34 2.76
CA ALA A 12 6.81 6.69 1.51
C ALA A 12 7.19 5.45 0.70
N ASP A 13 7.76 4.43 1.36
CA ASP A 13 8.07 3.15 0.73
C ASP A 13 6.81 2.45 0.23
N LEU A 14 5.73 2.47 1.03
CA LEU A 14 4.45 1.87 0.64
C LEU A 14 3.88 2.53 -0.62
N VAL A 15 3.92 3.86 -0.72
CA VAL A 15 3.46 4.57 -1.92
C VAL A 15 4.31 4.20 -3.14
N ALA A 16 5.63 4.00 -2.99
CA ALA A 16 6.47 3.55 -4.10
C ALA A 16 6.09 2.14 -4.59
N VAL A 17 5.76 1.22 -3.68
CA VAL A 17 5.24 -0.12 -4.04
C VAL A 17 3.91 -0.01 -4.78
N MET A 18 3.01 0.86 -4.32
CA MET A 18 1.73 1.14 -5.00
C MET A 18 1.92 1.70 -6.40
N ASP A 19 2.86 2.64 -6.58
CA ASP A 19 3.17 3.25 -7.87
C ASP A 19 3.71 2.21 -8.86
N ALA A 20 4.59 1.30 -8.42
CA ALA A 20 5.09 0.22 -9.25
C ALA A 20 3.97 -0.74 -9.71
N HIS A 21 3.03 -1.06 -8.82
CA HIS A 21 1.88 -1.93 -9.15
C HIS A 21 0.89 -1.23 -10.08
N LEU A 22 0.60 0.06 -9.85
CA LEU A 22 -0.23 0.85 -10.74
C LEU A 22 0.37 0.92 -12.14
N ALA A 23 1.67 1.14 -12.27
CA ALA A 23 2.34 1.14 -13.57
C ALA A 23 2.19 -0.21 -14.30
N ARG A 24 2.24 -1.34 -13.58
CA ARG A 24 1.99 -2.66 -14.15
C ARG A 24 0.53 -2.81 -14.58
N PHE A 25 -0.42 -2.55 -13.68
CA PHE A 25 -1.84 -2.67 -13.96
C PHE A 25 -2.31 -1.78 -15.11
N ASP A 26 -1.76 -0.58 -15.22
CA ASP A 26 -2.10 0.34 -16.32
C ASP A 26 -1.62 -0.17 -17.68
N ARG A 27 -0.42 -0.76 -17.75
CA ARG A 27 0.07 -1.39 -18.98
C ARG A 27 -0.79 -2.57 -19.40
N ASP A 28 -1.31 -3.32 -18.43
CA ASP A 28 -2.07 -4.54 -18.66
C ASP A 28 -3.58 -4.28 -18.84
N GLY A 29 -4.04 -3.03 -18.67
CA GLY A 29 -5.47 -2.70 -18.68
C GLY A 29 -6.25 -3.32 -17.51
N ASP A 30 -5.56 -3.58 -16.39
CA ASP A 30 -6.10 -4.34 -15.26
C ASP A 30 -7.04 -3.48 -14.41
N HIS A 31 -8.28 -3.96 -14.24
CA HIS A 31 -9.33 -3.28 -13.47
C HIS A 31 -8.95 -3.05 -12.00
N ARG A 32 -8.02 -3.83 -11.44
CA ARG A 32 -7.52 -3.68 -10.06
C ARG A 32 -6.83 -2.32 -9.85
N ALA A 33 -6.39 -1.66 -10.92
CA ALA A 33 -5.86 -0.29 -10.86
C ALA A 33 -6.85 0.69 -10.23
N ALA A 34 -8.16 0.56 -10.47
CA ALA A 34 -9.16 1.50 -9.96
C ALA A 34 -9.15 1.56 -8.43
N PHE A 35 -9.19 0.40 -7.77
CA PHE A 35 -9.11 0.32 -6.31
C PHE A 35 -7.75 0.82 -5.80
N LEU A 36 -6.65 0.38 -6.41
CA LEU A 36 -5.31 0.73 -5.97
C LEU A 36 -5.04 2.24 -6.06
N ARG A 37 -5.62 2.94 -7.05
CA ARG A 37 -5.53 4.41 -7.14
C ARG A 37 -6.19 5.11 -5.96
N VAL A 38 -7.38 4.69 -5.57
CA VAL A 38 -8.09 5.25 -4.42
C VAL A 38 -7.32 4.96 -3.14
N TYR A 39 -6.85 3.73 -2.97
CA TYR A 39 -6.06 3.35 -1.81
C TYR A 39 -4.77 4.18 -1.72
N ARG A 40 -4.02 4.30 -2.81
CA ARG A 40 -2.81 5.13 -2.90
C ARG A 40 -3.08 6.60 -2.56
N ARG A 41 -4.19 7.17 -3.07
CA ARG A 41 -4.58 8.55 -2.74
C ARG A 41 -4.80 8.75 -1.25
N MET A 42 -5.52 7.84 -0.59
CA MET A 42 -5.76 7.91 0.86
C MET A 42 -4.46 7.75 1.65
N THR A 43 -3.62 6.78 1.28
CA THR A 43 -2.31 6.55 1.90
C THR A 43 -1.41 7.79 1.80
N GLN A 44 -1.39 8.45 0.65
CA GLN A 44 -0.65 9.71 0.49
C GLN A 44 -1.23 10.84 1.34
N ALA A 45 -2.55 10.97 1.45
CA ALA A 45 -3.17 11.97 2.32
C ALA A 45 -2.79 11.76 3.80
N VAL A 46 -2.72 10.50 4.26
CA VAL A 46 -2.21 10.18 5.61
C VAL A 46 -0.76 10.63 5.77
N ARG A 47 0.11 10.35 4.78
CA ARG A 47 1.52 10.80 4.79
C ARG A 47 1.65 12.31 4.95
N GLU A 48 0.80 13.07 4.27
CA GLU A 48 0.78 14.53 4.36
C GLU A 48 0.34 15.00 5.76
N ARG A 49 -0.67 14.34 6.35
CA ARG A 49 -1.16 14.63 7.70
C ARG A 49 -0.17 14.24 8.82
N LEU A 50 0.71 13.28 8.59
CA LEU A 50 1.79 12.95 9.53
C LEU A 50 2.80 14.09 9.73
N ARG A 51 2.86 15.05 8.78
CA ARG A 51 3.77 16.21 8.84
C ARG A 51 3.18 17.39 9.61
N SER A 52 1.98 17.25 10.17
CA SER A 52 1.29 18.29 10.93
C SER A 52 0.75 17.72 12.25
N PRO A 53 0.40 18.55 13.24
CA PRO A 53 -0.18 18.11 14.51
C PRO A 53 -1.66 17.70 14.32
N PHE A 54 -1.89 16.65 13.54
CA PHE A 54 -3.22 16.14 13.22
C PHE A 54 -3.55 14.84 13.98
N PHE A 55 -2.58 13.93 14.07
CA PHE A 55 -2.75 12.67 14.79
C PHE A 55 -2.18 12.77 16.21
N LEU A 56 -2.86 12.13 17.17
CA LEU A 56 -2.39 12.04 18.55
C LEU A 56 -1.08 11.25 18.68
N ASP A 57 -0.92 10.18 17.90
CA ASP A 57 0.31 9.40 17.79
C ASP A 57 0.64 9.17 16.29
N PRO A 58 1.38 10.09 15.65
CA PRO A 58 1.77 9.96 14.25
C PRO A 58 2.61 8.70 13.97
N ALA A 59 3.47 8.31 14.91
CA ALA A 59 4.34 7.16 14.72
C ALA A 59 3.53 5.85 14.73
N TRP A 60 2.52 5.74 15.59
CA TRP A 60 1.60 4.60 15.57
C TRP A 60 0.77 4.57 14.28
N VAL A 61 0.25 5.72 13.83
CA VAL A 61 -0.51 5.80 12.57
C VAL A 61 0.33 5.33 11.38
N GLU A 62 1.60 5.73 11.30
CA GLU A 62 2.50 5.25 10.24
C GLU A 62 2.69 3.73 10.29
N ARG A 63 2.97 3.17 11.48
CA ARG A 63 3.10 1.71 11.64
C ARG A 63 1.83 0.96 11.23
N VAL A 64 0.66 1.48 11.59
CA VAL A 64 -0.64 0.90 11.19
C VAL A 64 -0.83 0.99 9.68
N ALA A 65 -0.58 2.15 9.07
CA ALA A 65 -0.71 2.32 7.62
C ALA A 65 0.19 1.35 6.84
N VAL A 66 1.46 1.20 7.27
CA VAL A 66 2.38 0.21 6.70
C VAL A 66 1.86 -1.21 6.89
N ARG A 67 1.36 -1.56 8.08
CA ARG A 67 0.81 -2.91 8.36
C ARG A 67 -0.42 -3.23 7.51
N PHE A 68 -1.30 -2.27 7.26
CA PHE A 68 -2.43 -2.44 6.35
C PHE A 68 -1.98 -2.62 4.90
N GLY A 69 -0.97 -1.85 4.47
CA GLY A 69 -0.33 -2.04 3.16
C GLY A 69 0.20 -3.46 2.99
N TRP A 70 0.84 -4.00 4.03
CA TRP A 70 1.31 -5.38 4.04
C TRP A 70 0.18 -6.39 3.80
N TYR A 71 -0.93 -6.29 4.53
CA TYR A 71 -2.07 -7.22 4.35
C TYR A 71 -2.61 -7.18 2.93
N TYR A 72 -2.74 -5.99 2.34
CA TYR A 72 -3.18 -5.84 0.96
C TYR A 72 -2.23 -6.52 -0.04
N PHE A 73 -0.92 -6.25 0.07
CA PHE A 73 0.06 -6.80 -0.88
C PHE A 73 0.32 -8.30 -0.68
N ASP A 74 0.27 -8.82 0.54
CA ASP A 74 0.33 -10.27 0.80
C ASP A 74 -0.87 -11.00 0.16
N ALA A 75 -2.08 -10.46 0.35
CA ALA A 75 -3.29 -11.01 -0.28
C ALA A 75 -3.23 -10.94 -1.81
N LEU A 76 -2.76 -9.82 -2.35
CA LEU A 76 -2.60 -9.64 -3.79
C LEU A 76 -1.60 -10.63 -4.38
N GLU A 77 -0.42 -10.78 -3.77
CA GLU A 77 0.62 -11.71 -4.22
C GLU A 77 0.13 -13.17 -4.20
N ARG A 78 -0.62 -13.56 -3.18
CA ARG A 78 -1.25 -14.89 -3.11
C ARG A 78 -2.28 -15.09 -4.21
N PHE A 79 -3.15 -14.11 -4.42
CA PHE A 79 -4.16 -14.15 -5.48
C PHE A 79 -3.51 -14.29 -6.87
N GLU A 80 -2.46 -13.53 -7.16
CA GLU A 80 -1.74 -13.59 -8.44
C GLU A 80 -1.03 -14.92 -8.69
N ARG A 81 -0.71 -15.67 -7.62
CA ARG A 81 -0.17 -17.04 -7.70
C ARG A 81 -1.26 -18.12 -7.78
N GLY A 82 -2.53 -17.75 -7.84
CA GLY A 82 -3.66 -18.69 -7.84
C GLY A 82 -4.00 -19.27 -6.45
N GLY A 83 -3.49 -18.67 -5.37
CA GLY A 83 -3.79 -19.06 -3.99
C GLY A 83 -5.02 -18.34 -3.41
N GLN A 84 -5.40 -18.73 -2.19
CA GLN A 84 -6.42 -18.02 -1.41
C GLN A 84 -5.82 -16.85 -0.61
N PRO A 85 -6.61 -15.78 -0.33
CA PRO A 85 -6.18 -14.72 0.57
C PRO A 85 -5.88 -15.28 1.97
N PRO A 86 -5.07 -14.57 2.78
CA PRO A 86 -4.82 -14.97 4.17
C PRO A 86 -6.13 -14.99 4.98
N PRO A 87 -6.27 -15.88 5.98
CA PRO A 87 -7.46 -15.99 6.83
C PRO A 87 -7.70 -14.74 7.69
#